data_AF-A0A956H9E3-F1
#
_entry.id   AF-A0A956H9E3-F1
#
_cell.length_a   1.000
_cell.length_b   1.000
_cell.length_c   1.000
_cell.angle_alpha   90.00
_cell.angle_beta   90.00
_cell.angle_gamma   90.00
#
_symmetry.space_group_name_H-M   'P 1'
#
loop_
_entity.id
_entity.type
_entity.pdbx_description
1 polymer ?
#
loop_
_entity_poly.entity_id
_entity_poly.type
_entity_poly.pdbx_seq_one_letter_code
_entity_poly.pdbx_strand_id
1 'polypeptide(L)'
;MYGGEPTDYCEWPTTAFLGGCTGTLVHPQMIIYAAHCGAGIGQIRLGESGNSPERILNPEYCRVNPGGGPGQGNDWAYCKLQEPVLDVPIVPPLMGCETSVLQPGKEVALVGFGNTDDNTFGIKYEVFTTINSITPQDEAHIGGGGLDTCQGDSGGPVYVQLSEADNSWR
;
A
#
# COMPACT_ATOMS: atom_id res chain seq x y z
N MET A 1 2.43 11.36 3.13
CA MET A 1 1.34 11.79 2.23
C MET A 1 1.17 13.30 2.19
N TYR A 2 1.38 13.91 1.02
CA TYR A 2 1.14 15.34 0.77
C TYR A 2 -0.26 15.57 0.22
N GLY A 3 -0.94 16.61 0.71
CA GLY A 3 -2.27 17.03 0.26
C GLY A 3 -3.38 16.00 0.53
N GLY A 4 -3.11 15.04 1.41
CA GLY A 4 -4.06 14.05 1.89
C GLY A 4 -4.68 14.40 3.23
N GLU A 5 -5.49 13.49 3.74
CA GLU A 5 -6.14 13.60 5.05
C GLU A 5 -6.03 12.30 5.85
N PRO A 6 -6.15 12.34 7.19
CA PRO A 6 -6.24 11.13 8.00
C PRO A 6 -7.44 10.29 7.55
N THR A 7 -7.24 8.97 7.45
CA THR A 7 -8.32 8.04 7.11
C THR A 7 -9.34 7.95 8.25
N ASP A 8 -10.60 7.71 7.90
CA ASP A 8 -11.63 7.37 8.87
C ASP A 8 -11.36 6.02 9.55
N TYR A 9 -12.03 5.77 10.68
CA TYR A 9 -11.90 4.52 11.40
C TYR A 9 -12.37 3.33 10.54
N CYS A 10 -11.56 2.27 10.49
CA CYS A 10 -11.76 1.09 9.64
C CYS A 10 -11.74 1.37 8.13
N GLU A 11 -11.34 2.57 7.71
CA GLU A 11 -11.08 2.87 6.32
C GLU A 11 -9.71 2.28 5.92
N TRP A 12 -9.67 1.65 4.74
CA TRP A 12 -8.50 0.90 4.25
C TRP A 12 -7.92 -0.08 5.27
N PRO A 13 -8.71 -1.06 5.74
CA PRO A 13 -8.32 -1.93 6.85
C PRO A 13 -7.18 -2.89 6.46
N THR A 14 -6.89 -3.01 5.16
CA THR A 14 -5.80 -3.80 4.57
C THR A 14 -4.45 -3.10 4.58
N THR A 15 -4.42 -1.77 4.72
CA THR A 15 -3.18 -0.98 4.74
C THR A 15 -2.50 -1.13 6.11
N ALA A 16 -1.25 -1.57 6.09
CA ALA A 16 -0.49 -1.92 7.29
C ALA A 16 0.79 -1.08 7.41
N PHE A 17 1.14 -0.72 8.65
CA PHE A 17 2.39 -0.07 8.96
C PHE A 17 3.50 -1.08 9.26
N LEU A 18 4.68 -0.88 8.66
CA LEU A 18 5.83 -1.78 8.73
C LEU A 18 7.04 -1.17 9.48
N GLY A 19 6.86 -0.05 10.19
CA GLY A 19 7.94 0.56 10.98
C GLY A 19 8.89 1.46 10.19
N GLY A 20 8.40 2.14 9.15
CA GLY A 20 9.24 2.89 8.21
C GLY A 20 8.85 2.72 6.75
N CYS A 21 7.99 1.73 6.48
CA CYS A 21 7.32 1.49 5.22
C CYS A 21 5.84 1.19 5.47
N THR A 22 5.09 1.10 4.39
CA THR A 22 3.70 0.66 4.36
C THR A 22 3.61 -0.67 3.59
N GLY A 23 2.58 -1.47 3.85
CA GLY A 23 2.27 -2.68 3.09
C GLY A 23 0.77 -2.97 3.06
N THR A 24 0.39 -4.04 2.36
CA THR A 24 -1.03 -4.34 2.08
C THR A 24 -1.37 -5.81 2.32
N LEU A 25 -2.45 -6.08 3.05
CA LEU A 25 -3.00 -7.42 3.26
C LEU A 25 -3.80 -7.88 2.05
N VAL A 26 -3.18 -8.72 1.22
CA VAL A 26 -3.76 -9.19 -0.05
C VAL A 26 -4.33 -10.61 0.00
N HIS A 27 -4.03 -11.32 1.08
CA HIS A 27 -4.51 -12.65 1.41
C HIS A 27 -4.47 -12.80 2.94
N PRO A 28 -5.29 -13.66 3.59
CA PRO A 28 -5.32 -13.77 5.05
C PRO A 28 -3.96 -13.99 5.73
N GLN A 29 -2.96 -14.52 4.99
CA GLN A 29 -1.60 -14.74 5.49
C GLN A 29 -0.51 -14.05 4.68
N MET A 30 -0.84 -13.07 3.84
CA MET A 30 0.15 -12.41 2.97
C MET A 30 0.03 -10.89 3.02
N ILE A 31 1.14 -10.25 3.39
CA ILE A 31 1.34 -8.82 3.21
C ILE A 31 2.31 -8.62 2.04
N ILE A 32 1.95 -7.78 1.06
CA ILE A 32 2.88 -7.32 0.02
C ILE A 32 3.36 -5.90 0.33
N TYR A 33 4.58 -5.59 -0.09
CA TYR A 33 5.22 -4.29 0.09
C TYR A 33 6.40 -4.14 -0.88
N ALA A 34 7.21 -3.08 -0.76
CA ALA A 34 8.35 -2.82 -1.64
C ALA A 34 9.63 -3.58 -1.25
N ALA A 35 10.42 -4.04 -2.22
CA ALA A 35 11.67 -4.75 -1.99
C ALA A 35 12.73 -3.90 -1.28
N HIS A 36 12.81 -2.60 -1.61
CA HIS A 36 13.77 -1.69 -1.00
C HIS A 36 13.54 -1.45 0.50
N CYS A 37 12.37 -1.78 1.04
CA CYS A 37 12.10 -1.79 2.48
C CYS A 37 12.83 -2.94 3.21
N GLY A 38 13.33 -3.93 2.47
CA GLY A 38 14.11 -5.04 2.98
C GLY A 38 13.27 -6.19 3.56
N ALA A 39 13.96 -7.27 3.94
CA ALA A 39 13.33 -8.46 4.53
C ALA A 39 13.24 -8.42 6.07
N GLY A 40 13.71 -7.34 6.70
CA GLY A 40 13.85 -7.21 8.16
C GLY A 40 12.58 -6.79 8.91
N ILE A 41 11.40 -7.03 8.34
CA ILE A 41 10.12 -6.63 8.94
C ILE A 41 9.82 -7.59 10.11
N GLY A 42 9.92 -7.08 11.34
CA GLY A 42 9.68 -7.87 12.55
C GLY A 42 8.25 -7.79 13.08
N GLN A 43 7.53 -6.72 12.77
CA GLN A 43 6.14 -6.51 13.17
C GLN A 43 5.39 -5.82 12.04
N ILE A 44 4.15 -6.25 11.83
CA ILE A 44 3.19 -5.64 10.91
C ILE A 44 2.04 -5.11 11.76
N ARG A 45 1.60 -3.88 11.53
CA ARG A 45 0.65 -3.19 12.41
C ARG A 45 -0.59 -2.76 11.62
N LEU A 46 -1.76 -3.22 12.06
CA LEU A 46 -3.06 -2.81 11.51
C LEU A 46 -3.74 -1.78 12.43
N GLY A 47 -4.59 -0.96 11.83
CA GLY A 47 -5.25 0.19 12.46
C GLY A 47 -4.80 1.51 11.84
N GLU A 48 -5.23 2.61 12.44
CA GLU A 48 -5.07 3.98 11.94
C GLU A 48 -3.78 4.62 12.45
N SER A 49 -3.16 4.03 13.48
CA SER A 49 -1.88 4.48 14.01
C SER A 49 -0.87 3.34 14.08
N GLY A 50 0.28 3.53 13.43
CA GLY A 50 1.44 2.68 13.57
C GLY A 50 2.05 2.70 14.98
N ASN A 51 1.87 3.77 15.74
CA ASN A 51 2.39 3.90 17.11
C ASN A 51 1.44 3.32 18.17
N SER A 52 0.14 3.39 17.93
CA SER A 52 -0.90 2.78 18.76
C SER A 52 -1.81 1.88 17.92
N PRO A 53 -1.29 0.73 17.44
CA PRO A 53 -2.04 -0.12 16.52
C PRO A 53 -3.15 -0.89 17.23
N GLU A 54 -4.24 -1.13 16.52
CA GLU A 54 -5.34 -1.99 16.97
C GLU A 54 -4.92 -3.47 16.98
N ARG A 55 -4.02 -3.85 16.07
CA ARG A 55 -3.51 -5.21 16.00
C ARG A 55 -2.05 -5.25 15.55
N ILE A 56 -1.28 -6.11 16.21
CA ILE A 56 0.08 -6.46 15.80
C ILE A 56 0.05 -7.88 15.23
N LEU A 57 0.59 -8.03 14.02
CA LEU A 57 0.76 -9.29 13.32
C LEU A 57 2.26 -9.63 13.26
N ASN A 58 2.56 -10.91 13.44
CA ASN A 58 3.93 -11.41 13.37
C ASN A 58 4.15 -12.16 12.05
N PRO A 59 5.16 -11.78 11.25
CA PRO A 59 5.55 -12.56 10.09
C PRO A 59 6.22 -13.87 10.51
N GLU A 60 5.95 -14.95 9.77
CA GLU A 60 6.72 -16.19 9.83
C GLU A 60 8.08 -15.97 9.13
N TYR A 61 8.03 -15.33 7.96
CA TYR A 61 9.20 -14.85 7.23
C TYR A 61 8.81 -13.77 6.24
N CYS A 62 9.79 -12.96 5.83
CA CYS A 62 9.66 -12.03 4.72
C CYS A 62 10.73 -12.32 3.65
N ARG A 63 10.38 -12.07 2.39
CA ARG A 63 11.25 -12.25 1.23
C ARG A 63 11.14 -11.03 0.33
N VAL A 64 12.30 -10.56 -0.11
CA VAL A 64 12.42 -9.53 -1.14
C VAL A 64 12.64 -10.19 -2.49
N ASN A 65 12.08 -9.62 -3.56
CA ASN A 65 12.42 -10.03 -4.91
C ASN A 65 13.92 -9.83 -5.17
N PRO A 66 14.69 -10.87 -5.52
CA PRO A 66 16.13 -10.74 -5.75
C PRO A 66 16.44 -9.72 -6.86
N GLY A 67 17.26 -8.71 -6.54
CA GLY A 67 17.56 -7.62 -7.48
C GLY A 67 16.42 -6.62 -7.69
N GLY A 68 15.34 -6.72 -6.90
CA GLY A 68 14.24 -5.77 -6.87
C GLY A 68 14.67 -4.41 -6.32
N GLY A 69 14.22 -3.35 -6.96
CA GLY A 69 14.42 -1.98 -6.51
C GLY A 69 13.70 -0.96 -7.40
N PRO A 70 13.66 0.31 -6.99
CA PRO A 70 12.89 1.33 -7.68
C PRO A 70 13.37 1.54 -9.13
N GLY A 71 12.44 1.84 -10.05
CA GLY A 71 12.73 2.25 -11.42
C GLY A 71 12.67 1.14 -12.48
N GLN A 72 12.30 -0.09 -12.11
CA GLN A 72 12.31 -1.26 -12.99
C GLN A 72 11.07 -2.15 -12.86
N GLY A 73 10.04 -1.72 -12.13
CA GLY A 73 8.79 -2.49 -11.96
C GLY A 73 8.95 -3.80 -11.17
N ASN A 74 10.11 -4.03 -10.56
CA ASN A 74 10.44 -5.26 -9.86
C ASN A 74 10.64 -5.06 -8.34
N ASP A 75 10.29 -3.88 -7.82
CA ASP A 75 10.42 -3.47 -6.43
C ASP A 75 9.31 -4.03 -5.54
N TRP A 76 9.20 -5.35 -5.45
CA TRP A 76 8.18 -6.01 -4.64
C TRP A 76 8.77 -7.04 -3.67
N ALA A 77 8.11 -7.18 -2.55
CA ALA A 77 8.42 -8.10 -1.48
C ALA A 77 7.14 -8.55 -0.80
N TYR A 78 7.26 -9.57 0.05
CA TYR A 78 6.13 -10.05 0.82
C TYR A 78 6.57 -10.62 2.18
N CYS A 79 5.63 -10.61 3.11
CA CYS A 79 5.71 -11.33 4.38
C CYS A 79 4.58 -12.36 4.44
N LYS A 80 4.94 -13.61 4.73
CA LYS A 80 3.97 -14.63 5.14
C LYS A 80 3.71 -14.46 6.64
N LEU A 81 2.45 -14.37 7.05
CA LEU A 81 2.06 -14.24 8.46
C LEU A 81 2.09 -15.60 9.16
N GLN A 82 2.44 -15.61 10.46
CA GLN A 82 2.38 -16.83 11.28
C GLN A 82 0.96 -17.38 11.38
N GLU A 83 -0.02 -16.50 11.57
CA GLU A 83 -1.43 -16.84 11.72
C GLU A 83 -2.28 -16.12 10.68
N PRO A 84 -3.36 -16.74 10.17
CA PRO A 84 -4.28 -16.10 9.25
C PRO A 84 -5.13 -15.01 9.92
N VAL A 85 -5.30 -13.90 9.22
CA VAL A 85 -6.24 -12.82 9.53
C VAL A 85 -7.54 -13.09 8.78
N LEU A 86 -8.57 -13.57 9.47
CA LEU A 86 -9.83 -14.03 8.89
C LEU A 86 -11.00 -13.05 9.09
N ASP A 87 -10.78 -12.03 9.91
CA ASP A 87 -11.77 -11.04 10.34
C ASP A 87 -11.48 -9.63 9.80
N VAL A 88 -10.50 -9.51 8.91
CA VAL A 88 -10.22 -8.30 8.12
C VAL A 88 -10.41 -8.67 6.65
N PRO A 89 -11.16 -7.89 5.85
CA PRO A 89 -11.27 -8.15 4.42
C PRO A 89 -9.89 -8.06 3.78
N ILE A 90 -9.70 -8.81 2.69
CA ILE A 90 -8.48 -8.72 1.87
C ILE A 90 -8.73 -7.85 0.64
N VAL A 91 -7.66 -7.30 0.09
CA VAL A 91 -7.69 -6.64 -1.22
C VAL A 91 -6.75 -7.37 -2.17
N PRO A 92 -7.26 -8.23 -3.06
CA PRO A 92 -6.41 -8.95 -4.01
C PRO A 92 -5.71 -7.97 -4.96
N PRO A 93 -4.48 -8.26 -5.44
CA PRO A 93 -3.83 -7.43 -6.43
C PRO A 93 -4.64 -7.41 -7.73
N LEU A 94 -4.61 -6.27 -8.42
CA LEU A 94 -5.19 -6.14 -9.76
C LEU A 94 -4.52 -7.11 -10.74
N MET A 95 -5.30 -8.03 -11.35
CA MET A 95 -4.72 -9.07 -12.20
C MET A 95 -5.56 -9.38 -13.45
N GLY A 96 -4.90 -9.94 -14.47
CA GLY A 96 -5.58 -10.50 -15.64
C GLY A 96 -6.37 -9.46 -16.43
N CYS A 97 -7.67 -9.70 -16.65
CA CYS A 97 -8.54 -8.80 -17.41
C CYS A 97 -8.81 -7.47 -16.69
N GLU A 98 -8.65 -7.42 -15.37
CA GLU A 98 -8.88 -6.22 -14.56
C GLU A 98 -7.84 -5.13 -14.86
N THR A 99 -6.64 -5.49 -15.32
CA THR A 99 -5.53 -4.55 -15.57
C THR A 99 -5.84 -3.52 -16.66
N SER A 100 -6.88 -3.75 -17.48
CA SER A 100 -7.37 -2.80 -18.48
C SER A 100 -7.76 -1.43 -17.90
N VAL A 101 -8.01 -1.33 -16.59
CA VAL A 101 -8.29 -0.06 -15.90
C VAL A 101 -7.04 0.81 -15.68
N LEU A 102 -5.83 0.25 -15.82
CA LEU A 102 -4.57 0.96 -15.64
C LEU A 102 -4.30 1.88 -16.83
N GLN A 103 -4.91 3.05 -16.81
CA GLN A 103 -4.79 4.04 -17.87
C GLN A 103 -4.50 5.43 -17.30
N PRO A 104 -3.75 6.29 -18.01
CA PRO A 104 -3.62 7.69 -17.64
C PRO A 104 -4.97 8.35 -17.38
N GLY A 105 -5.06 9.15 -16.33
CA GLY A 105 -6.28 9.81 -15.87
C GLY A 105 -7.20 8.95 -15.00
N LYS A 106 -6.92 7.64 -14.83
CA LYS A 106 -7.67 6.81 -13.88
C LYS A 106 -7.41 7.30 -12.45
N GLU A 107 -8.49 7.62 -11.74
CA GLU A 107 -8.44 7.96 -10.32
C GLU A 107 -8.02 6.74 -9.48
N VAL A 108 -7.18 7.00 -8.49
CA VAL A 108 -6.62 6.04 -7.55
C VAL A 108 -6.52 6.67 -6.16
N ALA A 109 -6.60 5.85 -5.12
CA ALA A 109 -6.33 6.26 -3.74
C ALA A 109 -4.95 5.76 -3.31
N LEU A 110 -4.10 6.67 -2.87
CA LEU A 110 -2.82 6.36 -2.24
C LEU A 110 -3.06 6.32 -0.74
N VAL A 111 -2.64 5.25 -0.06
CA VAL A 111 -2.87 5.12 1.39
C VAL A 111 -1.59 4.69 2.07
N GLY A 112 -1.21 5.35 3.16
CA GLY A 112 0.03 5.04 3.86
C GLY A 112 0.20 5.75 5.18
N PHE A 113 1.38 5.54 5.79
CA PHE A 113 1.73 6.03 7.12
C PHE A 113 2.95 6.95 7.11
N GLY A 114 3.36 7.43 5.93
CA GLY A 114 4.53 8.27 5.74
C GLY A 114 4.33 9.72 6.16
N ASN A 115 5.39 10.50 6.00
CA ASN A 115 5.45 11.90 6.41
C ASN A 115 4.38 12.76 5.71
N THR A 116 3.70 13.62 6.46
CA THR A 116 2.68 14.55 5.93
C THR A 116 3.18 16.00 5.83
N ASP A 117 2.37 16.90 5.26
CA ASP A 117 2.64 18.34 5.17
C ASP A 117 3.02 19.00 6.51
N ASP A 118 2.42 18.52 7.61
CA ASP A 118 2.61 18.99 8.97
C ASP A 118 3.66 18.17 9.76
N ASN A 119 4.45 17.35 9.07
CA ASN A 119 5.49 16.48 9.63
C ASN A 119 4.97 15.43 10.63
N THR A 120 3.72 14.99 10.50
CA THR A 120 3.26 13.78 11.20
C THR A 120 3.78 12.54 10.50
N PHE A 121 3.92 11.45 11.26
CA PHE A 121 4.40 10.15 10.75
C PHE A 121 3.76 9.03 11.55
N GLY A 122 3.44 7.93 10.88
CA GLY A 122 2.84 6.76 11.52
C GLY A 122 1.34 6.90 11.78
N ILE A 123 0.67 7.93 11.25
CA ILE A 123 -0.79 8.02 11.18
C ILE A 123 -1.21 7.65 9.77
N LYS A 124 -2.26 6.84 9.62
CA LYS A 124 -2.76 6.43 8.32
C LYS A 124 -3.44 7.62 7.64
N TYR A 125 -2.96 7.96 6.46
CA TYR A 125 -3.50 9.00 5.60
C TYR A 125 -3.89 8.38 4.27
N GLU A 126 -4.82 9.05 3.61
CA GLU A 126 -5.16 8.83 2.22
C GLU A 126 -5.02 10.10 1.39
N VAL A 127 -4.77 9.93 0.10
CA VAL A 127 -4.91 10.99 -0.89
C VAL A 127 -5.39 10.41 -2.21
N PHE A 128 -6.42 11.03 -2.79
CA PHE A 128 -6.92 10.70 -4.11
C PHE A 128 -6.18 11.49 -5.18
N THR A 129 -5.78 10.81 -6.25
CA THR A 129 -5.08 11.41 -7.38
C THR A 129 -5.29 10.54 -8.62
N THR A 130 -4.54 10.78 -9.70
CA THR A 130 -4.67 10.03 -10.95
C THR A 130 -3.37 9.39 -11.39
N ILE A 131 -3.47 8.29 -12.13
CA ILE A 131 -2.36 7.73 -12.90
C ILE A 131 -1.94 8.74 -13.98
N ASN A 132 -0.68 9.15 -14.00
CA ASN A 132 -0.14 10.04 -15.03
C ASN A 132 0.32 9.25 -16.27
N SER A 133 1.01 8.13 -16.04
CA SER A 133 1.52 7.26 -17.10
C SER A 133 1.84 5.87 -16.57
N ILE A 134 1.86 4.89 -17.48
CA ILE A 134 2.42 3.55 -17.25
C ILE A 134 3.62 3.38 -18.19
N THR A 135 4.78 3.01 -17.65
CA THR A 135 6.01 2.85 -18.42
C THR A 135 6.09 1.46 -19.08
N PRO A 136 6.95 1.28 -20.10
CA PRO A 136 7.24 -0.05 -20.65
C PRO A 136 7.94 -1.01 -19.67
N GLN A 137 8.37 -0.53 -18.50
CA GLN A 137 8.99 -1.31 -17.43
C GLN A 137 7.98 -1.67 -16.33
N ASP A 138 6.67 -1.62 -16.63
CA ASP A 138 5.59 -1.93 -15.70
C ASP A 138 5.55 -1.03 -14.44
N GLU A 139 5.99 0.24 -14.57
CA GLU A 139 5.84 1.23 -13.49
C GLU A 139 4.73 2.23 -13.77
N ALA A 140 3.94 2.53 -12.74
CA ALA A 140 2.97 3.60 -12.78
C ALA A 140 3.55 4.88 -12.16
N HIS A 141 3.49 5.98 -12.90
CA HIS A 141 3.74 7.30 -12.34
C HIS A 141 2.41 7.90 -11.91
N ILE A 142 2.30 8.27 -10.63
CA ILE A 142 1.05 8.67 -9.98
C ILE A 142 1.36 9.87 -9.08
N GLY A 143 0.38 10.74 -8.86
CA GLY A 143 0.54 11.90 -7.98
C GLY A 143 1.04 13.15 -8.71
N GLY A 144 1.47 14.15 -7.93
CA GLY A 144 1.86 15.47 -8.41
C GLY A 144 0.84 16.55 -8.06
N GLY A 145 1.17 17.81 -8.34
CA GLY A 145 0.28 18.94 -8.02
C GLY A 145 0.03 19.16 -6.52
N GLY A 146 0.90 18.62 -5.65
CA GLY A 146 0.74 18.66 -4.19
C GLY A 146 0.01 17.46 -3.60
N LEU A 147 -0.41 16.49 -4.42
CA LEU A 147 -1.07 15.24 -4.01
C LEU A 147 -0.10 14.07 -4.26
N ASP A 148 0.57 13.56 -3.23
CA ASP A 148 1.61 12.55 -3.42
C ASP A 148 1.91 11.69 -2.18
N THR A 149 2.58 10.57 -2.39
CA THR A 149 3.27 9.80 -1.36
C THR A 149 4.52 10.53 -0.85
N CYS A 150 5.00 10.13 0.33
CA CYS A 150 6.20 10.69 0.96
C CYS A 150 6.99 9.59 1.71
N GLN A 151 8.08 9.96 2.39
CA GLN A 151 8.91 8.98 3.11
C GLN A 151 8.08 8.23 4.15
N GLY A 152 8.10 6.90 4.07
CA GLY A 152 7.28 6.00 4.91
C GLY A 152 6.08 5.39 4.19
N ASP A 153 5.64 5.97 3.07
CA ASP A 153 4.57 5.42 2.25
C ASP A 153 5.07 4.30 1.33
N SER A 154 6.39 4.15 1.17
CA SER A 154 7.04 3.09 0.38
C SER A 154 6.46 1.70 0.65
N GLY A 155 6.07 1.00 -0.42
CA GLY A 155 5.45 -0.33 -0.36
C GLY A 155 3.95 -0.32 -0.07
N GLY A 156 3.38 0.84 0.24
CA GLY A 156 1.96 1.01 0.43
C GLY A 156 1.14 0.80 -0.84
N PRO A 157 -0.18 0.59 -0.68
CA PRO A 157 -1.09 0.37 -1.78
C PRO A 157 -1.30 1.64 -2.60
N VAL A 158 -1.53 1.41 -3.89
CA VAL A 158 -2.26 2.30 -4.78
C VAL A 158 -3.55 1.59 -5.10
N TYR A 159 -4.66 2.03 -4.50
CA TYR A 159 -5.96 1.42 -4.71
C TYR A 159 -6.63 1.97 -5.96
N VAL A 160 -7.21 1.07 -6.76
CA VAL A 160 -8.03 1.42 -7.91
C VAL A 160 -9.41 0.77 -7.82
N GLN A 161 -10.45 1.54 -8.13
CA GLN A 161 -11.81 1.02 -8.19
C GLN A 161 -12.10 0.45 -9.59
N LEU A 162 -12.54 -0.80 -9.68
CA LEU A 162 -12.74 -1.50 -10.97
C LEU A 162 -13.96 -1.00 -11.74
N SER A 163 -15.07 -0.76 -11.07
CA SER A 163 -16.22 -0.05 -11.62
C SER A 163 -17.11 0.50 -10.51
N GLU A 164 -17.83 1.59 -10.78
CA GLU A 164 -18.87 2.11 -9.86
C GLU A 164 -19.99 1.07 -9.61
N ALA A 165 -20.12 0.07 -10.49
CA ALA A 165 -21.15 -0.96 -10.40
C ALA A 165 -20.81 -2.06 -9.38
N ASP A 166 -19.53 -2.37 -9.17
CA ASP A 166 -19.08 -3.37 -8.18
C ASP A 166 -18.51 -2.77 -6.90
N ASN A 167 -18.18 -1.46 -6.91
CA ASN A 167 -17.56 -0.72 -5.80
C ASN A 167 -16.36 -1.44 -5.16
N SER A 168 -15.71 -2.34 -5.90
CA SER A 168 -14.62 -3.15 -5.40
C SER A 168 -13.29 -2.46 -5.69
N TRP A 169 -12.43 -2.51 -4.68
CA TRP A 169 -11.07 -1.99 -4.76
C TRP A 169 -10.09 -3.12 -5.09
N ARG A 170 -9.01 -2.76 -5.75
CA ARG A 170 -7.80 -3.56 -5.97
C ARG A 170 -6.60 -2.75 -5.58
#